data_AF-A0A0Q6K053-F1
#
_entry.id   AF-A0A0Q6K053-F1
#
_cell.length_a   1.000
_cell.length_b   1.000
_cell.length_c   1.000
_cell.angle_alpha   90.00
_cell.angle_beta   90.00
_cell.angle_gamma   90.00
#
_symmetry.space_group_name_H-M   'P 1'
#
loop_
_entity.id
_entity.type
_entity.pdbx_description
1 polymer ?
#
loop_
_entity_poly.entity_id
_entity_poly.type
_entity_poly.pdbx_seq_one_letter_code
_entity_poly.pdbx_strand_id
1 'polypeptide(L)'
;MTTRVDTATPWWHDAPLDRVVRLSGAAMRDLAESVDPLPSDAPAALFFTLTNGSASEMVDAVVAAIEQAALDLVPFLLPGDVGDRSSLARDAARARAHEHASSSEHFGPYLAHLAGASTSGRPLRVDAFARETRAAGAARVIADVHGRERAVLVVDVPADADPAAVATAAEWWCSTGTGVWLTGAGAPAVDRFPVLTVRTPSTPDDVDTIVDRFRPLSYPPVEGRPHAASAAEILLDRVLSTREWAAGRRHNRSVRPTTLSRPFTLDVSWVDEKVAIEIDGHEHRARAQFADDRSRDNLLQTHGWIVLRFTNEDVLADHESVMTMIEQALHRRRSKGTPT
;
A
#
# COMPACT_ATOMS: atom_id res chain seq x y z
N MET A 1 -39.02 12.72 -2.85
CA MET A 1 -37.71 13.21 -3.30
C MET A 1 -36.90 13.42 -2.04
N THR A 2 -36.07 12.43 -1.71
CA THR A 2 -35.38 12.39 -0.42
C THR A 2 -34.00 11.81 -0.70
N THR A 3 -33.05 12.70 -0.89
CA THR A 3 -31.62 12.40 -1.00
C THR A 3 -31.17 11.90 0.35
N ARG A 4 -30.81 10.62 0.45
CA ARG A 4 -30.18 10.06 1.65
C ARG A 4 -28.67 10.03 1.38
N VAL A 5 -27.98 11.06 1.83
CA VAL A 5 -26.54 11.04 2.01
C VAL A 5 -26.32 10.44 3.40
N ASP A 6 -26.03 9.13 3.46
CA ASP A 6 -25.46 8.54 4.67
C ASP A 6 -24.00 9.02 4.75
N THR A 7 -23.75 10.10 5.49
CA THR A 7 -22.42 10.35 6.05
C THR A 7 -22.42 9.83 7.47
N ALA A 8 -22.34 8.51 7.63
CA ALA A 8 -21.67 7.98 8.80
C ALA A 8 -20.22 8.48 8.69
N THR A 9 -19.74 9.20 9.70
CA THR A 9 -18.34 9.60 9.82
C THR A 9 -17.46 8.38 9.52
N PRO A 10 -16.44 8.49 8.66
CA PRO A 10 -15.56 7.36 8.39
C PRO A 10 -14.96 6.81 9.67
N TRP A 11 -14.88 5.48 9.78
CA TRP A 11 -14.54 4.81 11.05
C TRP A 11 -13.14 5.15 11.57
N TRP A 12 -12.23 5.56 10.68
CA TRP A 12 -10.88 5.99 11.05
C TRP A 12 -10.83 7.35 11.75
N HIS A 13 -11.90 8.16 11.72
CA HIS A 13 -11.97 9.43 12.48
C HIS A 13 -12.20 9.20 13.97
N ASP A 14 -12.95 8.16 14.32
CA ASP A 14 -13.25 7.82 15.72
C ASP A 14 -12.14 6.98 16.36
N ALA A 15 -11.21 6.46 15.55
CA ALA A 15 -10.13 5.62 15.99
C ALA A 15 -8.91 6.47 16.43
N PRO A 16 -8.46 6.36 17.68
CA PRO A 16 -7.37 7.16 18.18
C PRO A 16 -6.05 6.73 17.53
N LEU A 17 -5.16 7.69 17.33
CA LEU A 17 -3.92 7.53 16.59
C LEU A 17 -2.68 7.59 17.50
N ASP A 18 -2.90 7.57 18.82
CA ASP A 18 -1.89 7.75 19.89
C ASP A 18 -1.94 6.63 20.96
N ARG A 19 -2.81 5.64 20.80
CA ARG A 19 -3.03 4.55 21.76
C ARG A 19 -3.41 3.24 21.09
N VAL A 20 -3.38 2.17 21.88
CA VAL A 20 -3.88 0.86 21.46
C VAL A 20 -5.41 0.80 21.63
N VAL A 21 -6.12 0.35 20.60
CA VAL A 21 -7.55 0.00 20.68
C VAL A 21 -7.82 -1.33 20.01
N ARG A 22 -8.94 -1.96 20.36
CA ARG A 22 -9.46 -3.14 19.67
C ARG A 22 -10.59 -2.73 18.73
N LEU A 23 -10.48 -3.09 17.47
CA LEU A 23 -11.56 -2.94 16.51
C LEU A 23 -12.48 -4.17 16.58
N SER A 24 -13.79 -3.92 16.57
CA SER A 24 -14.81 -4.96 16.54
C SER A 24 -15.83 -4.67 15.45
N GLY A 25 -16.42 -5.72 14.86
CA GLY A 25 -17.50 -5.58 13.87
C GLY A 25 -17.06 -5.53 12.40
N ALA A 26 -15.77 -5.65 12.11
CA ALA A 26 -15.22 -5.72 10.75
C ALA A 26 -14.00 -6.65 10.70
N ALA A 27 -13.88 -7.48 9.66
CA ALA A 27 -12.69 -8.28 9.43
C ALA A 27 -11.55 -7.41 8.88
N MET A 28 -10.30 -7.90 8.96
CA MET A 28 -9.13 -7.19 8.44
C MET A 28 -9.28 -6.81 6.96
N ARG A 29 -9.84 -7.72 6.14
CA ARG A 29 -10.12 -7.50 4.71
C ARG A 29 -11.10 -6.36 4.49
N ASP A 30 -12.16 -6.28 5.30
CA ASP A 30 -13.17 -5.21 5.20
C ASP A 30 -12.57 -3.85 5.55
N LEU A 31 -11.71 -3.81 6.57
CA LEU A 31 -11.01 -2.59 6.98
C LEU A 31 -10.06 -2.11 5.88
N ALA A 32 -9.27 -3.03 5.31
CA ALA A 32 -8.34 -2.74 4.23
C ALA A 32 -9.05 -2.24 2.97
N GLU A 33 -10.11 -2.92 2.54
CA GLU A 33 -10.92 -2.50 1.38
C GLU A 33 -11.58 -1.13 1.61
N SER A 34 -12.00 -0.84 2.84
CA SER A 34 -12.64 0.45 3.14
C SER A 34 -11.71 1.67 3.05
N VAL A 35 -10.39 1.43 3.04
CA VAL A 35 -9.35 2.47 2.91
C VAL A 35 -8.49 2.28 1.67
N ASP A 36 -8.91 1.48 0.69
CA ASP A 36 -8.28 1.38 -0.63
C ASP A 36 -9.27 1.86 -1.71
N PRO A 37 -8.99 2.97 -2.42
CA PRO A 37 -7.82 3.86 -2.29
C PRO A 37 -7.75 4.62 -0.98
N LEU A 38 -6.54 4.96 -0.52
CA LEU A 38 -6.32 5.66 0.75
C LEU A 38 -7.03 7.02 0.79
N PRO A 39 -8.05 7.21 1.65
CA PRO A 39 -8.73 8.48 1.79
C PRO A 39 -7.76 9.60 2.18
N SER A 40 -8.00 10.81 1.69
CA SER A 40 -7.10 11.96 1.91
C SER A 40 -6.98 12.37 3.38
N ASP A 41 -7.97 12.02 4.20
CA ASP A 41 -8.07 12.33 5.62
C ASP A 41 -7.80 11.12 6.54
N ALA A 42 -7.53 9.94 5.96
CA ALA A 42 -7.14 8.75 6.70
C ALA A 42 -5.63 8.78 7.04
N PRO A 43 -5.20 8.22 8.18
CA PRO A 43 -3.78 7.99 8.45
C PRO A 43 -3.18 6.98 7.45
N ALA A 44 -1.86 6.90 7.35
CA ALA A 44 -1.22 5.85 6.57
C ALA A 44 -1.44 4.48 7.25
N ALA A 45 -2.39 3.70 6.76
CA ALA A 45 -2.76 2.41 7.35
C ALA A 45 -1.79 1.29 6.94
N LEU A 46 -1.22 0.62 7.94
CA LEU A 46 -0.30 -0.50 7.82
C LEU A 46 -0.99 -1.75 8.35
N PHE A 47 -1.30 -2.70 7.49
CA PHE A 47 -2.02 -3.92 7.83
C PHE A 47 -1.04 -5.07 8.01
N PHE A 48 -0.99 -5.66 9.21
CA PHE A 48 -0.04 -6.72 9.55
C PHE A 48 -0.76 -7.95 10.10
N THR A 49 -0.42 -9.14 9.59
CA THR A 49 -0.92 -10.40 10.15
C THR A 49 0.08 -10.98 11.15
N LEU A 50 -0.32 -11.13 12.42
CA LEU A 50 0.56 -11.70 13.44
C LEU A 50 0.72 -13.21 13.29
N THR A 51 1.93 -13.66 13.58
CA THR A 51 2.24 -15.05 13.90
C THR A 51 2.40 -15.21 15.41
N ASN A 52 2.05 -16.38 15.94
CA ASN A 52 2.23 -16.69 17.34
C ASN A 52 3.71 -16.65 17.75
N GLY A 53 3.97 -16.20 18.96
CA GLY A 53 5.32 -16.03 19.52
C GLY A 53 5.31 -15.21 20.80
N SER A 54 6.49 -14.95 21.34
CA SER A 54 6.69 -14.00 22.44
C SER A 54 6.47 -12.55 21.99
N ALA A 55 6.25 -11.66 22.95
CA ALA A 55 6.11 -10.22 22.66
C ALA A 55 7.33 -9.65 21.91
N SER A 56 8.55 -10.11 22.23
CA SER A 56 9.76 -9.65 21.53
C SER A 56 9.79 -10.14 20.08
N GLU A 57 9.41 -11.38 19.80
CA GLU A 57 9.38 -11.93 18.43
C GLU A 57 8.33 -11.21 17.59
N MET A 58 7.16 -10.92 18.17
CA MET A 58 6.14 -10.10 17.52
C MET A 58 6.67 -8.70 17.19
N VAL A 59 7.33 -8.05 18.17
CA VAL A 59 7.95 -6.74 17.96
C VAL A 59 8.95 -6.77 16.82
N ASP A 60 9.86 -7.74 16.83
CA ASP A 60 10.89 -7.89 15.79
C ASP A 60 10.27 -8.12 14.40
N ALA A 61 9.21 -8.94 14.32
CA ALA A 61 8.51 -9.22 13.06
C ALA A 61 7.86 -7.97 12.47
N VAL A 62 7.14 -7.19 13.28
CA VAL A 62 6.52 -5.94 12.83
C VAL A 62 7.59 -4.93 12.43
N VAL A 63 8.62 -4.71 13.26
CA VAL A 63 9.71 -3.77 12.98
C VAL A 63 10.41 -4.11 11.67
N ALA A 64 10.74 -5.39 11.45
CA ALA A 64 11.36 -5.84 10.21
C ALA A 64 10.46 -5.57 8.99
N ALA A 65 9.15 -5.81 9.10
CA ALA A 65 8.24 -5.63 7.98
C ALA A 65 8.01 -4.16 7.64
N ILE A 66 7.81 -3.28 8.64
CA ILE A 66 7.66 -1.83 8.38
C ILE A 66 8.95 -1.22 7.86
N GLU A 67 10.11 -1.69 8.33
CA GLU A 67 11.41 -1.23 7.85
C GLU A 67 11.67 -1.66 6.41
N GLN A 68 11.27 -2.88 6.04
CA GLN A 68 11.34 -3.34 4.65
C GLN A 68 10.43 -2.50 3.75
N ALA A 69 9.17 -2.25 4.15
CA ALA A 69 8.27 -1.37 3.41
C ALA A 69 8.83 0.05 3.27
N ALA A 70 9.41 0.61 4.34
CA ALA A 70 10.07 1.90 4.29
C ALA A 70 11.25 1.91 3.31
N LEU A 71 12.08 0.86 3.31
CA LEU A 71 13.20 0.70 2.38
C LEU A 71 12.77 0.72 0.92
N ASP A 72 11.66 0.03 0.62
CA ASP A 72 11.06 -0.06 -0.72
C ASP A 72 10.43 1.28 -1.16
N LEU A 73 9.96 2.08 -0.20
CA LEU A 73 9.36 3.40 -0.44
C LEU A 73 10.37 4.56 -0.47
N VAL A 74 11.61 4.38 0.00
CA VAL A 74 12.63 5.45 -0.03
C VAL A 74 12.82 6.07 -1.42
N PRO A 75 12.86 5.32 -2.54
CA PRO A 75 12.99 5.92 -3.88
C PRO A 75 11.84 6.87 -4.24
N PHE A 76 10.68 6.74 -3.58
CA PHE A 76 9.56 7.66 -3.78
C PHE A 76 9.74 8.95 -3.01
N LEU A 77 10.29 8.86 -1.79
CA LEU A 77 10.61 10.00 -0.94
C LEU A 77 11.82 10.79 -1.44
N LEU A 78 12.88 10.08 -1.82
CA LEU A 78 14.18 10.63 -2.19
C LEU A 78 14.57 10.15 -3.60
N PRO A 79 14.01 10.76 -4.66
CA PRO A 79 14.32 10.36 -6.03
C PRO A 79 15.81 10.46 -6.33
N GLY A 80 16.32 9.50 -7.10
CA GLY A 80 17.70 9.42 -7.54
C GLY A 80 17.85 8.61 -8.82
N ASP A 81 19.09 8.46 -9.30
CA ASP A 81 19.38 7.73 -10.51
C ASP A 81 19.10 6.23 -10.32
N VAL A 82 18.10 5.74 -11.05
CA VAL A 82 17.65 4.35 -10.96
C VAL A 82 18.73 3.43 -11.55
N GLY A 83 19.24 2.51 -10.72
CA GLY A 83 20.15 1.45 -11.16
C GLY A 83 21.64 1.71 -10.90
N ASP A 84 22.05 2.93 -10.54
CA ASP A 84 23.43 3.17 -10.09
C ASP A 84 23.62 2.69 -8.65
N ARG A 85 24.51 1.71 -8.47
CA ARG A 85 24.84 1.09 -7.16
C ARG A 85 26.24 1.47 -6.66
N SER A 86 26.87 2.46 -7.29
CA SER A 86 28.22 2.93 -6.95
C SER A 86 28.33 3.48 -5.53
N SER A 87 29.55 3.60 -4.99
CA SER A 87 29.75 4.30 -3.72
C SER A 87 29.29 5.76 -3.78
N LEU A 88 29.51 6.42 -4.93
CA LEU A 88 29.09 7.79 -5.16
C LEU A 88 27.57 7.94 -5.11
N ALA A 89 26.82 7.05 -5.77
CA ALA A 89 25.36 7.04 -5.70
C ALA A 89 24.85 6.85 -4.27
N ARG A 90 25.49 5.95 -3.50
CA ARG A 90 25.16 5.74 -2.09
C ARG A 90 25.42 6.98 -1.23
N ASP A 91 26.54 7.66 -1.43
CA ASP A 91 26.87 8.86 -0.68
C ASP A 91 25.97 10.04 -1.07
N ALA A 92 25.60 10.16 -2.35
CA ALA A 92 24.61 11.12 -2.81
C ALA A 92 23.22 10.87 -2.22
N ALA A 93 22.77 9.60 -2.17
CA ALA A 93 21.50 9.23 -1.56
C ALA A 93 21.47 9.57 -0.05
N ARG A 94 22.57 9.32 0.66
CA ARG A 94 22.73 9.71 2.07
C ARG A 94 22.71 11.22 2.26
N ALA A 95 23.36 11.98 1.38
CA ALA A 95 23.35 13.44 1.44
C ALA A 95 21.93 14.00 1.25
N ARG A 96 21.18 13.51 0.26
CA ARG A 96 19.76 13.87 0.05
C ARG A 96 18.89 13.52 1.27
N ALA A 97 19.12 12.36 1.88
CA ALA A 97 18.42 11.99 3.11
C ALA A 97 18.67 12.96 4.26
N HIS A 98 19.92 13.39 4.46
CA HIS A 98 20.25 14.41 5.45
C HIS A 98 19.63 15.77 5.14
N GLU A 99 19.63 16.17 3.87
CA GLU A 99 18.99 17.41 3.42
C GLU A 99 17.47 17.38 3.66
N HIS A 100 16.79 16.29 3.27
CA HIS A 100 15.36 16.10 3.55
C HIS A 100 15.06 16.15 5.05
N ALA A 101 15.86 15.44 5.85
CA ALA A 101 15.73 15.41 7.31
C ALA A 101 15.98 16.78 7.96
N SER A 102 16.73 17.70 7.34
CA SER A 102 16.98 19.02 7.90
C SER A 102 15.76 19.94 7.91
N SER A 103 14.73 19.62 7.12
CA SER A 103 13.50 20.40 6.97
C SER A 103 12.23 19.60 7.31
N SER A 104 12.39 18.43 7.92
CA SER A 104 11.29 17.51 8.26
C SER A 104 11.50 16.90 9.65
N GLU A 105 10.56 16.05 10.08
CA GLU A 105 10.63 15.34 11.37
C GLU A 105 11.45 14.05 11.29
N HIS A 106 12.11 13.78 10.16
CA HIS A 106 12.89 12.55 9.97
C HIS A 106 14.19 12.56 10.78
N PHE A 107 14.52 11.42 11.40
CA PHE A 107 15.83 11.23 12.00
C PHE A 107 16.88 10.98 10.91
N GLY A 108 17.60 12.04 10.52
CA GLY A 108 18.54 12.04 9.38
C GLY A 108 19.51 10.86 9.29
N PRO A 109 20.21 10.45 10.36
CA PRO A 109 21.09 9.28 10.34
C PRO A 109 20.38 7.98 9.94
N TYR A 110 19.15 7.77 10.41
CA TYR A 110 18.38 6.58 10.07
C TYR A 110 17.84 6.66 8.63
N LEU A 111 17.32 7.82 8.21
CA LEU A 111 16.87 7.99 6.82
C LEU A 111 18.03 7.80 5.82
N ALA A 112 19.22 8.31 6.16
CA ALA A 112 20.44 8.09 5.36
C ALA A 112 20.87 6.61 5.35
N HIS A 113 20.64 5.88 6.43
CA HIS A 113 20.86 4.44 6.47
C HIS A 113 19.95 3.69 5.48
N LEU A 114 18.65 3.99 5.50
CA LEU A 114 17.68 3.43 4.55
C LEU A 114 18.02 3.80 3.10
N ALA A 115 18.31 5.08 2.81
CA ALA A 115 18.64 5.55 1.48
C ALA A 115 19.92 4.90 0.91
N GLY A 116 20.95 4.76 1.75
CA GLY A 116 22.17 4.07 1.37
C GLY A 116 21.95 2.58 1.09
N ALA A 117 21.12 1.91 1.90
CA ALA A 117 20.78 0.51 1.71
C ALA A 117 19.96 0.29 0.43
N SER A 118 18.90 1.07 0.24
CA SER A 118 18.01 1.04 -0.93
C SER A 118 18.79 1.19 -2.24
N THR A 119 19.69 2.18 -2.29
CA THR A 119 20.57 2.41 -3.46
C THR A 119 21.54 1.26 -3.70
N SER A 120 22.08 0.66 -2.64
CA SER A 120 23.08 -0.41 -2.76
C SER A 120 22.49 -1.78 -3.11
N GLY A 121 21.20 -1.99 -2.85
CA GLY A 121 20.56 -3.31 -2.86
C GLY A 121 21.14 -4.28 -1.82
N ARG A 122 21.81 -3.78 -0.78
CA ARG A 122 22.32 -4.59 0.33
C ARG A 122 21.30 -4.64 1.47
N PRO A 123 21.24 -5.76 2.22
CA PRO A 123 20.41 -5.85 3.42
C PRO A 123 20.76 -4.75 4.44
N LEU A 124 19.75 -4.31 5.18
CA LEU A 124 19.92 -3.38 6.30
C LEU A 124 20.72 -4.04 7.43
N ARG A 125 21.48 -3.20 8.14
CA ARG A 125 22.19 -3.64 9.36
C ARG A 125 21.28 -3.38 10.56
N VAL A 126 20.57 -4.42 10.98
CA VAL A 126 19.54 -4.35 12.03
C VAL A 126 20.08 -3.93 13.40
N ASP A 127 21.39 -4.03 13.61
CA ASP A 127 22.13 -3.64 14.81
C ASP A 127 22.62 -2.18 14.78
N ALA A 128 22.49 -1.48 13.64
CA ALA A 128 22.95 -0.10 13.50
C ALA A 128 22.09 0.90 14.28
N PHE A 129 20.83 0.57 14.55
CA PHE A 129 19.87 1.41 15.26
C PHE A 129 19.02 0.57 16.20
N ALA A 130 18.60 1.17 17.32
CA ALA A 130 17.65 0.57 18.25
C ALA A 130 16.30 0.29 17.58
N ARG A 131 15.55 -0.69 18.11
CA ARG A 131 14.25 -1.10 17.55
C ARG A 131 13.26 0.06 17.49
N GLU A 132 13.28 0.92 18.51
CA GLU A 132 12.43 2.11 18.62
C GLU A 132 12.70 3.10 17.49
N THR A 133 13.98 3.37 17.20
CA THR A 133 14.38 4.25 16.10
C THR A 133 13.99 3.67 14.75
N ARG A 134 14.17 2.36 14.57
CA ARG A 134 13.79 1.66 13.34
C ARG A 134 12.28 1.73 13.13
N ALA A 135 11.50 1.44 14.17
CA ALA A 135 10.05 1.48 14.10
C ALA A 135 9.50 2.87 13.80
N ALA A 136 9.87 3.87 14.61
CA ALA A 136 9.39 5.24 14.47
C ALA A 136 9.83 5.86 13.14
N GLY A 137 11.09 5.64 12.74
CA GLY A 137 11.63 6.15 11.49
C GLY A 137 10.99 5.50 10.26
N ALA A 138 10.78 4.19 10.26
CA ALA A 138 10.15 3.48 9.15
C ALA A 138 8.69 3.89 8.98
N ALA A 139 7.92 3.92 10.08
CA ALA A 139 6.53 4.39 10.07
C ALA A 139 6.42 5.83 9.54
N ARG A 140 7.38 6.70 9.88
CA ARG A 140 7.44 8.08 9.38
C ARG A 140 7.70 8.16 7.88
N VAL A 141 8.60 7.33 7.34
CA VAL A 141 8.84 7.24 5.88
C VAL A 141 7.56 6.86 5.15
N ILE A 142 6.85 5.84 5.63
CA ILE A 142 5.61 5.38 4.99
C ILE A 142 4.53 6.48 5.04
N ALA A 143 4.37 7.15 6.19
CA ALA A 143 3.44 8.26 6.34
C ALA A 143 3.75 9.42 5.39
N ASP A 144 5.01 9.86 5.32
CA ASP A 144 5.45 10.99 4.49
C ASP A 144 5.25 10.69 2.99
N VAL A 145 5.57 9.48 2.54
CA VAL A 145 5.37 9.06 1.15
C VAL A 145 3.88 9.02 0.77
N HIS A 146 3.00 8.70 1.72
CA HIS A 146 1.55 8.80 1.53
C HIS A 146 1.01 10.23 1.70
N GLY A 147 1.84 11.21 2.08
CA GLY A 147 1.40 12.56 2.39
C GLY A 147 0.49 12.61 3.62
N ARG A 148 0.82 11.83 4.65
CA ARG A 148 0.09 11.73 5.92
C ARG A 148 0.98 12.15 7.07
N GLU A 149 0.36 12.76 8.09
CA GLU A 149 1.08 13.17 9.31
C GLU A 149 1.63 11.96 10.07
N ARG A 150 0.87 10.86 10.10
CA ARG A 150 1.19 9.66 10.87
C ARG A 150 0.69 8.39 10.21
N ALA A 151 1.38 7.30 10.52
CA ALA A 151 0.95 5.95 10.23
C ALA A 151 0.18 5.34 11.40
N VAL A 152 -0.60 4.31 11.11
CA VAL A 152 -1.29 3.49 12.10
C VAL A 152 -1.09 2.01 11.76
N LEU A 153 -0.86 1.19 12.77
CA LEU A 153 -0.66 -0.24 12.62
C LEU A 153 -1.96 -0.98 12.94
N VAL A 154 -2.58 -1.57 11.94
CA VAL A 154 -3.73 -2.48 12.09
C VAL A 154 -3.20 -3.90 12.14
N VAL A 155 -3.46 -4.60 13.24
CA VAL A 155 -2.83 -5.88 13.56
C VAL A 155 -3.87 -6.98 13.63
N ASP A 156 -3.79 -7.97 12.75
CA ASP A 156 -4.66 -9.15 12.75
C ASP A 156 -4.12 -10.16 13.77
N VAL A 157 -4.87 -10.37 14.86
CA VAL A 157 -4.49 -11.22 15.98
C VAL A 157 -5.12 -12.61 15.79
N PRO A 158 -4.32 -13.69 15.66
CA PRO A 158 -4.85 -15.04 15.51
C PRO A 158 -5.53 -15.52 16.81
N ALA A 159 -6.51 -16.42 16.67
CA ALA A 159 -7.36 -16.86 17.79
C ALA A 159 -6.58 -17.53 18.94
N ASP A 160 -5.44 -18.14 18.63
CA ASP A 160 -4.57 -18.87 19.56
C ASP A 160 -3.37 -18.05 20.06
N ALA A 161 -3.32 -16.74 19.77
CA ALA A 161 -2.29 -15.86 20.30
C ALA A 161 -2.39 -15.71 21.83
N ASP A 162 -1.24 -15.64 22.51
CA ASP A 162 -1.16 -15.27 23.92
C ASP A 162 -1.57 -13.79 24.10
N PRO A 163 -2.70 -13.48 24.79
CA PRO A 163 -3.17 -12.12 24.93
C PRO A 163 -2.20 -11.20 25.70
N ALA A 164 -1.41 -11.76 26.63
CA ALA A 164 -0.45 -10.97 27.41
C ALA A 164 0.77 -10.58 26.55
N ALA A 165 1.23 -11.50 25.70
CA ALA A 165 2.30 -11.23 24.74
C ALA A 165 1.86 -10.16 23.71
N VAL A 166 0.66 -10.31 23.15
CA VAL A 166 0.08 -9.34 22.20
C VAL A 166 -0.08 -7.97 22.85
N ALA A 167 -0.60 -7.90 24.08
CA ALA A 167 -0.74 -6.63 24.78
C ALA A 167 0.60 -5.92 25.01
N THR A 168 1.62 -6.68 25.43
CA THR A 168 2.97 -6.15 25.65
C THR A 168 3.59 -5.61 24.36
N ALA A 169 3.46 -6.36 23.25
CA ALA A 169 3.95 -5.93 21.95
C ALA A 169 3.21 -4.69 21.43
N ALA A 170 1.87 -4.66 21.58
CA ALA A 170 1.04 -3.53 21.17
C ALA A 170 1.37 -2.24 21.91
N GLU A 171 1.59 -2.30 23.23
CA GLU A 171 2.04 -1.14 24.01
C GLU A 171 3.42 -0.66 23.56
N TRP A 172 4.35 -1.59 23.28
CA TRP A 172 5.67 -1.23 22.77
C TRP A 172 5.57 -0.54 21.41
N TRP A 173 4.82 -1.07 20.43
CA TRP A 173 4.63 -0.41 19.13
C TRP A 173 4.02 0.98 19.29
N CYS A 174 3.01 1.10 20.15
CA CYS A 174 2.36 2.36 20.44
C CYS A 174 3.32 3.40 21.03
N SER A 175 4.25 2.96 21.89
CA SER A 175 5.26 3.83 22.50
C SER A 175 6.24 4.44 21.49
N THR A 176 6.33 3.89 20.28
CA THR A 176 7.16 4.44 19.19
C THR A 176 6.49 5.59 18.42
N GLY A 177 5.25 5.96 18.81
CA GLY A 177 4.50 7.06 18.19
C GLY A 177 3.55 6.64 17.07
N THR A 178 3.28 5.34 16.93
CA THR A 178 2.35 4.77 15.94
C THR A 178 1.09 4.26 16.65
N GLY A 179 -0.10 4.74 16.28
CA GLY A 179 -1.34 4.18 16.82
C GLY A 179 -1.47 2.68 16.49
N VAL A 180 -2.08 1.88 17.37
CA VAL A 180 -2.20 0.42 17.17
C VAL A 180 -3.64 -0.01 17.28
N TRP A 181 -4.15 -0.65 16.24
CA TRP A 181 -5.53 -1.12 16.13
C TRP A 181 -5.55 -2.64 16.01
N LEU A 182 -5.92 -3.33 17.08
CA LEU A 182 -5.99 -4.79 17.11
C LEU A 182 -7.32 -5.26 16.52
N THR A 183 -7.26 -6.21 15.59
CA THR A 183 -8.42 -6.89 15.00
C THR A 183 -8.17 -8.41 14.95
N GLY A 184 -9.06 -9.18 14.34
CA GLY A 184 -8.93 -10.62 14.22
C GLY A 184 -9.56 -11.40 15.39
N ALA A 185 -9.57 -12.72 15.25
CA ALA A 185 -10.28 -13.62 16.17
C ALA A 185 -9.70 -13.63 17.59
N GLY A 186 -8.42 -13.29 17.76
CA GLY A 186 -7.76 -13.21 19.07
C GLY A 186 -7.88 -11.85 19.76
N ALA A 187 -8.21 -10.77 19.04
CA ALA A 187 -8.30 -9.43 19.62
C ALA A 187 -9.28 -9.31 20.82
N PRO A 188 -10.46 -9.98 20.84
CA PRO A 188 -11.35 -9.94 22.00
C PRO A 188 -10.71 -10.40 23.32
N ALA A 189 -9.72 -11.31 23.27
CA ALA A 189 -9.03 -11.82 24.45
C ALA A 189 -8.00 -10.82 25.04
N VAL A 190 -7.59 -9.82 24.26
CA VAL A 190 -6.66 -8.77 24.69
C VAL A 190 -7.41 -7.64 25.43
N ASP A 191 -8.06 -7.98 26.54
CA ASP A 191 -9.08 -7.14 27.20
C ASP A 191 -8.56 -5.85 27.86
N ARG A 192 -7.23 -5.69 27.95
CA ARG A 192 -6.54 -4.51 28.51
C ARG A 192 -6.86 -3.19 27.78
N PHE A 193 -7.32 -3.24 26.53
CA PHE A 193 -7.55 -2.04 25.71
C PHE A 193 -9.03 -1.79 25.41
N PRO A 194 -9.44 -0.51 25.24
CA PRO A 194 -10.81 -0.17 24.89
C PRO A 194 -11.21 -0.74 23.52
N VAL A 195 -12.50 -1.01 23.37
CA VAL A 195 -13.10 -1.51 22.12
C VAL A 195 -13.73 -0.36 21.36
N LEU A 196 -13.43 -0.27 20.06
CA LEU A 196 -14.13 0.56 19.09
C LEU A 196 -14.94 -0.35 18.16
N THR A 197 -16.23 -0.09 18.03
CA THR A 197 -17.08 -0.80 17.07
C THR A 197 -17.06 -0.07 15.74
N VAL A 198 -16.58 -0.78 14.72
CA VAL A 198 -16.47 -0.31 13.36
C VAL A 198 -17.56 -0.99 12.52
N ARG A 199 -18.10 -0.25 11.56
CA ARG A 199 -19.03 -0.77 10.56
C ARG A 199 -18.46 -0.49 9.17
N THR A 200 -18.00 -1.54 8.53
CA THR A 200 -17.65 -1.54 7.11
C THR A 200 -18.47 -2.62 6.41
N PRO A 201 -18.79 -2.44 5.11
CA PRO A 201 -19.35 -3.51 4.31
C PRO A 201 -18.39 -4.69 4.29
N SER A 202 -18.93 -5.90 4.35
CA SER A 202 -18.15 -7.13 4.18
C SER A 202 -17.59 -7.20 2.77
N THR A 203 -16.28 -7.37 2.65
CA THR A 203 -15.63 -7.68 1.39
C THR A 203 -15.95 -9.12 1.03
N PRO A 204 -16.48 -9.39 -0.17
CA PRO A 204 -16.71 -10.76 -0.62
C PRO A 204 -15.39 -11.58 -0.60
N ASP A 205 -15.46 -12.86 -0.22
CA ASP A 205 -14.28 -13.75 -0.14
C ASP A 205 -13.52 -13.84 -1.47
N ASP A 206 -14.24 -13.56 -2.55
CA ASP A 206 -13.78 -13.59 -3.91
C ASP A 206 -13.21 -12.25 -4.41
N VAL A 207 -13.05 -11.24 -3.56
CA VAL A 207 -12.33 -10.02 -3.91
C VAL A 207 -10.99 -10.03 -3.22
N ASP A 208 -9.91 -10.02 -3.99
CA ASP A 208 -8.56 -9.92 -3.43
C ASP A 208 -8.25 -8.49 -3.04
N THR A 209 -8.03 -8.30 -1.76
CA THR A 209 -7.68 -7.01 -1.17
C THR A 209 -6.17 -6.81 -1.19
N ILE A 210 -5.72 -5.60 -0.84
CA ILE A 210 -4.29 -5.34 -0.57
C ILE A 210 -3.73 -6.27 0.50
N VAL A 211 -4.57 -6.63 1.47
CA VAL A 211 -4.28 -7.64 2.49
C VAL A 211 -4.59 -9.04 1.98
N ASP A 212 -4.50 -9.34 0.71
CA ASP A 212 -4.28 -10.71 0.21
C ASP A 212 -3.01 -10.71 -0.67
N ARG A 213 -2.81 -9.63 -1.43
CA ARG A 213 -1.72 -9.45 -2.39
C ARG A 213 -0.35 -9.24 -1.75
N PHE A 214 -0.26 -8.56 -0.60
CA PHE A 214 1.01 -8.20 0.02
C PHE A 214 1.08 -8.71 1.47
N ARG A 215 2.16 -9.43 1.80
CA ARG A 215 2.37 -10.08 3.10
C ARG A 215 3.84 -9.97 3.53
N PRO A 216 4.12 -10.01 4.85
CA PRO A 216 3.17 -10.02 5.96
C PRO A 216 2.58 -8.64 6.28
N LEU A 217 3.12 -7.58 5.65
CA LEU A 217 2.66 -6.22 5.77
C LEU A 217 2.07 -5.73 4.44
N SER A 218 0.89 -5.12 4.51
CA SER A 218 0.22 -4.47 3.39
C SER A 218 -0.07 -3.01 3.72
N TYR A 219 -0.13 -2.18 2.70
CA TYR A 219 -0.51 -0.77 2.82
C TYR A 219 -1.13 -0.34 1.48
N PRO A 220 -2.04 0.64 1.46
CA PRO A 220 -2.60 1.14 0.21
C PRO A 220 -1.49 1.68 -0.72
N PRO A 221 -1.66 1.57 -2.05
CA PRO A 221 -0.68 2.07 -2.99
C PRO A 221 -0.50 3.59 -2.90
N VAL A 222 0.70 4.06 -3.25
CA VAL A 222 0.99 5.49 -3.39
C VAL A 222 0.46 5.97 -4.72
N GLU A 223 -0.52 6.87 -4.70
CA GLU A 223 -1.07 7.44 -5.93
C GLU A 223 0.03 8.08 -6.80
N GLY A 224 0.03 7.74 -8.09
CA GLY A 224 1.02 8.23 -9.05
C GLY A 224 2.34 7.45 -9.09
N ARG A 225 2.50 6.42 -8.25
CA ARG A 225 3.69 5.54 -8.25
C ARG A 225 3.27 4.07 -8.42
N PRO A 226 4.11 3.18 -8.97
CA PRO A 226 3.87 1.74 -8.86
C PRO A 226 3.86 1.30 -7.40
N HIS A 227 3.17 0.20 -7.07
CA HIS A 227 3.20 -0.34 -5.71
C HIS A 227 4.61 -0.84 -5.39
N ALA A 228 5.23 -0.32 -4.32
CA ALA A 228 6.65 -0.57 -4.03
C ALA A 228 6.97 -2.05 -3.70
N ALA A 229 6.00 -2.80 -3.20
CA ALA A 229 6.15 -4.25 -3.00
C ALA A 229 5.86 -5.11 -4.26
N SER A 230 5.43 -4.49 -5.38
CA SER A 230 5.08 -5.20 -6.62
C SER A 230 6.22 -5.13 -7.63
N ALA A 231 6.99 -6.22 -7.75
CA ALA A 231 8.09 -6.32 -8.71
C ALA A 231 7.62 -6.15 -10.17
N ALA A 232 6.42 -6.63 -10.48
CA ALA A 232 5.82 -6.50 -11.81
C ALA A 232 5.45 -5.04 -12.12
N GLU A 233 4.79 -4.34 -11.19
CA GLU A 233 4.48 -2.91 -11.41
C GLU A 233 5.75 -2.07 -11.55
N ILE A 234 6.78 -2.33 -10.74
CA ILE A 234 8.08 -1.63 -10.83
C ILE A 234 8.76 -1.89 -12.19
N LEU A 235 8.74 -3.14 -12.68
CA LEU A 235 9.29 -3.47 -13.98
C LEU A 235 8.51 -2.79 -15.10
N LEU A 236 7.18 -2.86 -15.04
CA LEU A 236 6.31 -2.26 -16.05
C LEU A 236 6.50 -0.74 -16.12
N ASP A 237 6.55 -0.05 -14.98
CA ASP A 237 6.81 1.39 -14.93
C ASP A 237 8.19 1.74 -15.54
N ARG A 238 9.22 0.96 -15.21
CA ARG A 238 10.56 1.16 -15.77
C ARG A 238 10.56 1.02 -17.29
N VAL A 239 9.94 -0.03 -17.83
CA VAL A 239 9.93 -0.27 -19.28
C VAL A 239 9.07 0.78 -19.99
N LEU A 240 7.89 1.12 -19.46
CA LEU A 240 7.02 2.18 -19.97
C LEU A 240 7.73 3.55 -19.97
N SER A 241 8.55 3.85 -18.97
CA SER A 241 9.31 5.11 -18.88
C SER A 241 10.28 5.34 -20.03
N THR A 242 10.69 4.27 -20.74
CA THR A 242 11.61 4.37 -21.89
C THR A 242 10.91 4.59 -23.22
N ARG A 243 9.56 4.59 -23.24
CA ARG A 243 8.77 4.64 -24.49
C ARG A 243 7.99 5.96 -24.58
N GLU A 244 8.22 6.72 -25.64
CA GLU A 244 7.50 7.99 -25.86
C GLU A 244 5.99 7.79 -26.00
N TRP A 245 5.55 6.71 -26.65
CA TRP A 245 4.12 6.41 -26.80
C TRP A 245 3.41 6.19 -25.46
N ALA A 246 4.14 5.84 -24.41
CA ALA A 246 3.59 5.60 -23.07
C ALA A 246 3.41 6.90 -22.25
N ALA A 247 3.70 8.06 -22.83
CA ALA A 247 3.46 9.35 -22.20
C ALA A 247 1.98 9.52 -21.75
N GLY A 248 1.76 10.31 -20.70
CA GLY A 248 0.43 10.57 -20.15
C GLY A 248 -0.07 9.55 -19.12
N ARG A 249 0.69 8.45 -18.88
CA ARG A 249 0.29 7.42 -17.92
C ARG A 249 0.22 7.94 -16.47
N ARG A 250 -0.62 7.28 -15.67
CA ARG A 250 -0.74 7.44 -14.22
C ARG A 250 -0.74 6.08 -13.56
N HIS A 251 0.01 5.95 -12.47
CA HIS A 251 0.02 4.73 -11.66
C HIS A 251 -0.93 4.86 -10.47
N ASN A 252 -1.50 3.74 -10.03
CA ASN A 252 -2.32 3.63 -8.84
C ASN A 252 -3.32 4.78 -8.68
N ARG A 253 -4.00 5.11 -9.78
CA ARG A 253 -4.92 6.24 -9.86
C ARG A 253 -6.30 5.78 -9.43
N SER A 254 -6.86 6.50 -8.46
CA SER A 254 -8.27 6.33 -8.11
C SER A 254 -9.16 6.83 -9.26
N VAL A 255 -10.05 5.97 -9.73
CA VAL A 255 -11.09 6.32 -10.70
C VAL A 255 -12.47 6.10 -10.10
N ARG A 256 -13.38 6.99 -10.48
CA ARG A 256 -14.79 6.93 -10.09
C ARG A 256 -15.66 7.14 -11.33
N PRO A 257 -16.01 6.07 -12.06
CA PRO A 257 -16.73 6.19 -13.32
C PRO A 257 -18.10 6.89 -13.20
N THR A 258 -18.77 6.76 -12.05
CA THR A 258 -20.05 7.44 -11.77
C THR A 258 -20.05 8.10 -10.39
N THR A 259 -20.90 9.10 -10.18
CA THR A 259 -21.08 9.72 -8.85
C THR A 259 -21.66 8.76 -7.80
N LEU A 260 -22.20 7.61 -8.21
CA LEU A 260 -22.78 6.61 -7.30
C LEU A 260 -21.86 5.41 -7.06
N SER A 261 -20.85 5.19 -7.91
CA SER A 261 -19.89 4.11 -7.74
C SER A 261 -18.84 4.47 -6.68
N ARG A 262 -18.36 3.45 -5.98
CA ARG A 262 -17.18 3.57 -5.13
C ARG A 262 -15.95 3.86 -6.00
N PRO A 263 -15.00 4.66 -5.49
CA PRO A 263 -13.71 4.78 -6.14
C PRO A 263 -12.96 3.45 -6.05
N PHE A 264 -12.14 3.13 -7.05
CA PHE A 264 -11.20 2.02 -7.01
C PHE A 264 -9.91 2.40 -7.72
N THR A 265 -8.83 1.68 -7.44
CA THR A 265 -7.49 1.97 -7.94
C THR A 265 -7.19 1.17 -9.20
N LEU A 266 -6.65 1.83 -10.23
CA LEU A 266 -6.06 1.20 -11.41
C LEU A 266 -4.54 1.26 -11.34
N ASP A 267 -3.87 0.13 -11.54
CA ASP A 267 -2.41 0.01 -11.40
C ASP A 267 -1.67 0.91 -12.40
N VAL A 268 -2.11 0.91 -13.67
CA VAL A 268 -1.68 1.88 -14.68
C VAL A 268 -2.87 2.34 -15.50
N SER A 269 -2.93 3.63 -15.84
CA SER A 269 -4.01 4.18 -16.66
C SER A 269 -3.57 5.34 -17.56
N TRP A 270 -4.24 5.45 -18.70
CA TRP A 270 -4.26 6.59 -19.61
C TRP A 270 -5.70 7.11 -19.67
N VAL A 271 -5.98 8.15 -18.88
CA VAL A 271 -7.35 8.63 -18.63
C VAL A 271 -7.99 9.19 -19.91
N ASP A 272 -7.23 9.95 -20.69
CA ASP A 272 -7.72 10.59 -21.92
C ASP A 272 -8.07 9.55 -22.99
N GLU A 273 -7.24 8.50 -23.11
CA GLU A 273 -7.46 7.37 -24.01
C GLU A 273 -8.44 6.32 -23.45
N LYS A 274 -8.81 6.42 -22.17
CA LYS A 274 -9.57 5.40 -21.42
C LYS A 274 -8.99 3.99 -21.58
N VAL A 275 -7.69 3.86 -21.34
CA VAL A 275 -7.00 2.56 -21.28
C VAL A 275 -6.51 2.34 -19.85
N ALA A 276 -6.78 1.17 -19.30
CA ALA A 276 -6.36 0.77 -17.98
C ALA A 276 -5.64 -0.58 -18.04
N ILE A 277 -4.63 -0.74 -17.19
CA ILE A 277 -3.88 -1.97 -16.99
C ILE A 277 -4.06 -2.40 -15.53
N GLU A 278 -4.33 -3.67 -15.33
CA GLU A 278 -4.35 -4.31 -14.01
C GLU A 278 -3.38 -5.49 -14.02
N ILE A 279 -2.57 -5.59 -12.96
CA ILE A 279 -1.57 -6.62 -12.75
C ILE A 279 -2.07 -7.54 -11.64
N ASP A 280 -2.57 -8.70 -12.04
CA ASP A 280 -3.17 -9.67 -11.13
C ASP A 280 -2.09 -10.60 -10.53
N GLY A 281 -2.20 -10.83 -9.22
CA GLY A 281 -1.41 -11.81 -8.49
C GLY A 281 -1.73 -13.25 -8.90
N HIS A 282 -0.75 -14.15 -8.79
CA HIS A 282 -0.88 -15.58 -9.18
C HIS A 282 -1.94 -16.34 -8.36
N GLU A 283 -2.35 -15.84 -7.19
CA GLU A 283 -3.08 -16.63 -6.19
C GLU A 283 -4.58 -16.83 -6.48
N HIS A 284 -5.11 -16.26 -7.56
CA HIS A 284 -6.52 -15.91 -7.54
C HIS A 284 -7.23 -16.14 -8.87
N ARG A 285 -7.48 -17.43 -9.15
CA ARG A 285 -8.40 -17.89 -10.21
C ARG A 285 -9.54 -18.73 -9.64
N ALA A 286 -10.13 -18.33 -8.51
CA ALA A 286 -11.31 -18.98 -7.96
C ALA A 286 -12.59 -18.53 -8.69
N ARG A 287 -13.51 -19.45 -8.95
CA ARG A 287 -14.76 -19.21 -9.72
C ARG A 287 -15.69 -18.12 -9.16
N ALA A 288 -15.53 -17.72 -7.91
CA ALA A 288 -16.31 -16.66 -7.31
C ALA A 288 -15.79 -15.27 -7.72
N GLN A 289 -14.47 -15.09 -7.96
CA GLN A 289 -13.77 -13.79 -8.16
C GLN A 289 -14.31 -12.94 -9.29
N PHE A 290 -15.15 -13.55 -10.10
CA PHE A 290 -15.74 -12.96 -11.26
C PHE A 290 -17.03 -12.17 -10.98
N ALA A 291 -17.55 -12.03 -9.76
CA ALA A 291 -18.80 -11.29 -9.57
C ALA A 291 -18.54 -9.78 -9.45
N ASP A 292 -17.66 -9.38 -8.52
CA ASP A 292 -17.36 -7.97 -8.30
C ASP A 292 -16.33 -7.42 -9.28
N ASP A 293 -15.36 -8.25 -9.69
CA ASP A 293 -14.44 -7.90 -10.76
C ASP A 293 -15.16 -7.71 -12.09
N ARG A 294 -16.20 -8.52 -12.38
CA ARG A 294 -17.10 -8.24 -13.52
C ARG A 294 -17.93 -6.99 -13.31
N SER A 295 -18.31 -6.63 -12.09
CA SER A 295 -19.08 -5.41 -11.82
C SER A 295 -18.23 -4.18 -12.15
N ARG A 296 -16.97 -4.17 -11.70
CA ARG A 296 -15.94 -3.18 -12.00
C ARG A 296 -15.60 -3.15 -13.49
N ASP A 297 -15.36 -4.29 -14.10
CA ASP A 297 -15.06 -4.39 -15.54
C ASP A 297 -16.24 -3.92 -16.39
N ASN A 298 -17.46 -4.34 -16.08
CA ASN A 298 -18.66 -3.87 -16.75
C ASN A 298 -18.81 -2.36 -16.58
N LEU A 299 -18.53 -1.82 -15.40
CA LEU A 299 -18.59 -0.39 -15.15
C LEU A 299 -17.55 0.36 -16.00
N LEU A 300 -16.29 -0.08 -16.02
CA LEU A 300 -15.24 0.50 -16.85
C LEU A 300 -15.61 0.43 -18.34
N GLN A 301 -16.01 -0.76 -18.82
CA GLN A 301 -16.36 -0.98 -20.22
C GLN A 301 -17.57 -0.16 -20.66
N THR A 302 -18.63 -0.09 -19.86
CA THR A 302 -19.82 0.74 -20.15
C THR A 302 -19.50 2.23 -20.19
N HIS A 303 -18.43 2.66 -19.50
CA HIS A 303 -17.91 4.03 -19.55
C HIS A 303 -16.81 4.21 -20.61
N GLY A 304 -16.63 3.21 -21.47
CA GLY A 304 -15.79 3.26 -22.65
C GLY A 304 -14.31 3.05 -22.34
N TRP A 305 -13.95 2.36 -21.25
CA TRP A 305 -12.58 1.94 -20.97
C TRP A 305 -12.23 0.64 -21.70
N ILE A 306 -10.97 0.51 -22.12
CA ILE A 306 -10.33 -0.78 -22.40
C ILE A 306 -9.52 -1.14 -21.15
N VAL A 307 -9.80 -2.31 -20.58
CA VAL A 307 -9.04 -2.88 -19.46
C VAL A 307 -8.22 -4.04 -19.99
N LEU A 308 -6.90 -3.98 -19.81
CA LEU A 308 -5.98 -5.08 -20.11
C LEU A 308 -5.47 -5.66 -18.79
N ARG A 309 -5.69 -6.97 -18.59
CA ARG A 309 -5.24 -7.68 -17.40
C ARG A 309 -4.02 -8.52 -17.74
N PHE A 310 -2.99 -8.42 -16.92
CA PHE A 310 -1.79 -9.22 -17.02
C PHE A 310 -1.51 -9.87 -15.68
N THR A 311 -1.01 -11.09 -15.68
CA THR A 311 -0.48 -11.67 -14.45
C THR A 311 0.89 -11.08 -14.13
N ASN A 312 1.31 -11.19 -12.86
CA ASN A 312 2.71 -10.91 -12.49
C ASN A 312 3.71 -11.65 -13.40
N GLU A 313 3.42 -12.90 -13.79
CA GLU A 313 4.29 -13.70 -14.64
C GLU A 313 4.37 -13.16 -16.07
N ASP A 314 3.24 -12.71 -16.65
CA ASP A 314 3.23 -12.10 -17.98
C ASP A 314 4.18 -10.89 -18.03
N VAL A 315 4.12 -10.04 -17.01
CA VAL A 315 4.98 -8.84 -16.92
C VAL A 315 6.43 -9.22 -16.64
N LEU A 316 6.70 -10.15 -15.74
CA LEU A 316 8.06 -10.49 -15.34
C LEU A 316 8.80 -11.33 -16.40
N ALA A 317 8.10 -12.24 -17.08
CA ALA A 317 8.69 -13.18 -18.03
C ALA A 317 8.64 -12.69 -19.49
N ASP A 318 7.59 -11.96 -19.89
CA ASP A 318 7.38 -11.51 -21.28
C ASP A 318 6.81 -10.09 -21.38
N HIS A 319 7.51 -9.13 -20.74
CA HIS A 319 7.12 -7.72 -20.78
C HIS A 319 7.05 -7.14 -22.21
N GLU A 320 7.80 -7.66 -23.18
CA GLU A 320 7.73 -7.15 -24.56
C GLU A 320 6.37 -7.44 -25.23
N SER A 321 5.79 -8.62 -25.00
CA SER A 321 4.43 -8.93 -25.43
C SER A 321 3.40 -8.05 -24.73
N VAL A 322 3.54 -7.83 -23.42
CA VAL A 322 2.70 -6.90 -22.64
C VAL A 322 2.76 -5.50 -23.25
N MET A 323 3.96 -4.97 -23.47
CA MET A 323 4.18 -3.64 -24.04
C MET A 323 3.55 -3.50 -25.43
N THR A 324 3.68 -4.52 -26.28
CA THR A 324 3.07 -4.54 -27.62
C THR A 324 1.54 -4.43 -27.54
N MET A 325 0.90 -5.15 -26.62
CA MET A 325 -0.56 -5.10 -26.43
C MET A 325 -1.03 -3.73 -25.94
N ILE A 326 -0.30 -3.14 -24.97
CA ILE A 326 -0.58 -1.80 -24.45
C ILE A 326 -0.45 -0.76 -25.57
N GLU A 327 0.65 -0.81 -26.32
CA GLU A 327 0.91 0.11 -27.42
C GLU A 327 -0.20 0.07 -28.47
N GLN A 328 -0.61 -1.13 -28.88
CA GLN A 328 -1.70 -1.30 -29.84
C GLN A 328 -3.03 -0.74 -29.34
N ALA A 329 -3.36 -0.95 -28.06
CA ALA A 329 -4.59 -0.42 -27.46
C ALA A 329 -4.60 1.12 -27.47
N LEU A 330 -3.48 1.74 -27.11
CA LEU A 330 -3.33 3.20 -27.12
C LEU A 330 -3.38 3.79 -28.52
N HIS A 331 -2.67 3.19 -29.49
CA HIS A 331 -2.71 3.63 -30.88
C HIS A 331 -4.13 3.56 -31.46
N ARG A 332 -4.90 2.50 -31.17
CA ARG A 332 -6.31 2.37 -31.57
C ARG A 332 -7.20 3.46 -30.97
N ARG A 333 -6.91 3.93 -29.75
CA ARG A 333 -7.67 5.01 -29.11
C ARG A 333 -7.31 6.38 -29.67
N ARG A 334 -6.02 6.67 -29.82
CA ARG A 334 -5.54 7.94 -30.36
C ARG A 334 -5.95 8.14 -31.82
N SER A 335 -5.90 7.09 -32.65
CA SER A 335 -6.35 7.15 -34.05
C SER A 335 -7.85 7.36 -34.22
N LYS A 336 -8.69 6.88 -33.29
CA LYS A 336 -10.13 7.15 -33.27
C LYS A 336 -10.49 8.54 -32.73
N GLY A 337 -9.54 9.19 -32.04
CA GLY A 337 -9.73 10.48 -31.36
C GLY A 337 -9.38 11.71 -32.20
N THR A 338 -8.82 11.56 -33.41
CA THR A 338 -8.59 12.68 -34.33
C THR A 338 -9.91 13.05 -35.03
N PRO A 339 -10.56 14.19 -34.69
CA PRO A 339 -11.65 14.70 -35.52
C PRO A 339 -11.03 15.17 -36.83
N THR A 340 -11.59 14.76 -37.96
CA THR A 340 -11.39 15.48 -39.23
C THR A 340 -12.23 16.74 -39.22
#